data_AF-A0A1B3WQH9-F1
#
_entry.id   AF-A0A1B3WQH9-F1
#
_cell.length_a   1.000
_cell.length_b   1.000
_cell.length_c   1.000
_cell.angle_alpha   90.00
_cell.angle_beta   90.00
_cell.angle_gamma   90.00
#
_symmetry.space_group_name_H-M   'P 1'
#
loop_
_entity.id
_entity.type
_entity.pdbx_description
1 polymer ?
#
loop_
_entity_poly.entity_id
_entity_poly.type
_entity_poly.pdbx_seq_one_letter_code
_entity_poly.pdbx_strand_id
1 'polypeptide(L)'
;MKKEAGKLLGFRSDTPWKKGIALIYYGSCFVFFMIAMITPPLIPASSADTVITKISSFILTLMLLSPALFLSDTFLRNTLPFFKVKSFLSSLTGLLIVWAFLMYFFLCSESLHSPEYKTQFNAFISASYDSFVEAGTNDFIQIDPIE
;
A
#
# COMPACT_ATOMS: atom_id res chain seq x y z
N MET A 1 36.25 -20.07 -0.70
CA MET A 1 35.29 -19.03 -1.14
C MET A 1 33.98 -19.68 -1.57
N LYS A 2 33.06 -19.94 -0.64
CA LYS A 2 31.73 -20.50 -0.95
C LYS A 2 30.76 -20.01 0.13
N LYS A 3 30.05 -18.89 -0.11
CA LYS A 3 28.87 -18.46 0.67
C LYS A 3 28.11 -17.23 0.13
N GLU A 4 28.47 -16.69 -1.03
CA GLU A 4 27.82 -15.47 -1.56
C GLU A 4 26.69 -15.77 -2.55
N ALA A 5 26.70 -16.93 -3.23
CA ALA A 5 25.76 -17.23 -4.33
C ALA A 5 24.32 -17.59 -3.91
N GLY A 6 24.03 -17.69 -2.60
CA GLY A 6 22.73 -18.16 -2.09
C GLY A 6 21.79 -17.06 -1.57
N LYS A 7 22.27 -15.81 -1.47
CA LYS A 7 21.49 -14.66 -1.03
C LYS A 7 20.78 -14.04 -2.24
N LEU A 8 19.74 -14.70 -2.75
CA LEU A 8 18.81 -14.04 -3.66
C LEU A 8 18.30 -12.76 -2.95
N LEU A 9 18.50 -11.61 -3.59
CA LEU A 9 17.76 -10.35 -3.36
C LEU A 9 17.56 -9.94 -1.89
N GLY A 10 18.58 -10.08 -1.05
CA GLY A 10 18.51 -9.62 0.34
C GLY A 10 17.67 -10.49 1.28
N PHE A 11 17.37 -11.75 0.95
CA PHE A 11 16.69 -12.63 1.90
C PHE A 11 17.54 -12.88 3.17
N ARG A 12 16.97 -12.55 4.33
CA ARG A 12 17.61 -12.64 5.66
C ARG A 12 17.84 -14.09 6.14
N SER A 13 17.15 -15.07 5.56
CA SER A 13 17.20 -16.46 6.03
C SER A 13 17.50 -17.44 4.90
N ASP A 14 18.39 -18.39 5.16
CA ASP A 14 18.72 -19.47 4.23
C ASP A 14 17.72 -20.63 4.23
N THR A 15 16.68 -20.58 5.09
CA THR A 15 15.64 -21.61 5.11
C THR A 15 14.70 -21.48 3.91
N PRO A 16 14.53 -22.54 3.10
CA PRO A 16 13.76 -22.48 1.85
C PRO A 16 12.32 -21.97 1.99
N TRP A 17 11.59 -22.36 3.03
CA TRP A 17 10.19 -21.93 3.21
C TRP A 17 10.06 -20.41 3.47
N LYS A 18 11.00 -19.80 4.21
CA LYS A 18 11.01 -18.35 4.45
C LYS A 18 11.33 -17.58 3.17
N LYS A 19 12.22 -18.12 2.31
CA LYS A 19 12.46 -17.57 0.97
C LYS A 19 11.20 -17.66 0.11
N GLY A 20 10.48 -18.78 0.18
CA GLY A 20 9.20 -18.97 -0.51
C GLY A 20 8.15 -17.94 -0.13
N ILE A 21 7.90 -17.74 1.17
CA ILE A 21 6.95 -16.72 1.65
C ILE A 21 7.36 -15.32 1.22
N ALA A 22 8.65 -14.99 1.35
CA ALA A 22 9.12 -13.67 0.98
C ALA A 22 9.04 -13.43 -0.54
N LEU A 23 9.27 -14.46 -1.37
CA LEU A 23 9.04 -14.39 -2.82
C LEU A 23 7.57 -14.18 -3.15
N ILE A 24 6.66 -14.91 -2.49
CA ILE A 24 5.21 -14.72 -2.66
C ILE A 24 4.84 -13.28 -2.31
N TYR A 25 5.31 -12.76 -1.17
CA TYR A 25 5.04 -11.39 -0.77
C TYR A 25 5.58 -10.36 -1.77
N TYR A 26 6.81 -10.52 -2.28
CA TYR A 26 7.36 -9.60 -3.29
C TYR A 26 6.58 -9.68 -4.60
N GLY A 27 6.20 -10.89 -5.01
CA GLY A 27 5.34 -11.12 -6.17
C GLY A 27 3.99 -10.43 -6.01
N SER A 28 3.34 -10.56 -4.85
CA SER A 28 2.08 -9.89 -4.54
C SER A 28 2.21 -8.37 -4.58
N CYS A 29 3.28 -7.79 -4.02
CA CYS A 29 3.53 -6.35 -4.12
C CYS A 29 3.73 -5.90 -5.57
N PHE A 30 4.42 -6.70 -6.40
CA PHE A 30 4.60 -6.40 -7.82
C PHE A 30 3.29 -6.50 -8.60
N VAL A 31 2.47 -7.51 -8.35
CA VAL A 31 1.13 -7.65 -8.96
C VAL A 31 0.24 -6.47 -8.54
N PHE A 32 0.24 -6.12 -7.25
CA PHE A 32 -0.48 -4.96 -6.74
C PHE A 32 -0.04 -3.67 -7.44
N PHE A 33 1.27 -3.45 -7.60
CA PHE A 33 1.81 -2.31 -8.33
C PHE A 33 1.29 -2.26 -9.76
N MET A 34 1.36 -3.37 -10.50
CA MET A 34 0.89 -3.44 -11.88
C MET A 34 -0.60 -3.12 -11.98
N ILE A 35 -1.43 -3.71 -11.11
CA ILE A 35 -2.87 -3.42 -11.04
C ILE A 35 -3.10 -1.93 -10.75
N ALA A 36 -2.43 -1.37 -9.74
CA ALA A 36 -2.58 0.04 -9.38
C ALA A 36 -2.18 1.00 -10.53
N MET A 37 -1.16 0.63 -11.32
CA MET A 37 -0.72 1.42 -12.47
C MET A 37 -1.65 1.33 -13.68
N ILE A 38 -2.36 0.21 -13.90
CA ILE A 38 -3.28 0.06 -15.04
C ILE A 38 -4.72 0.48 -14.72
N THR A 39 -5.17 0.34 -13.46
CA THR A 39 -6.55 0.66 -13.07
C THR A 39 -6.85 2.14 -13.29
N PRO A 40 -7.85 2.51 -14.09
CA PRO A 40 -8.20 3.92 -14.30
C PRO A 40 -8.70 4.56 -12.98
N PRO A 41 -8.68 5.90 -12.88
CA PRO A 41 -9.31 6.59 -11.75
C PRO A 41 -10.78 6.18 -11.61
N LEU A 42 -11.26 6.10 -10.37
CA LEU A 42 -12.62 5.64 -10.04
C LEU A 42 -13.71 6.56 -10.59
N ILE A 43 -13.38 7.83 -10.79
CA ILE A 43 -14.26 8.86 -11.32
C ILE A 43 -13.60 9.50 -12.55
N PRO A 44 -14.38 10.18 -13.41
CA PRO A 44 -13.82 10.96 -14.52
C PRO A 44 -12.74 11.93 -14.01
N ALA A 45 -11.55 11.81 -14.59
CA ALA A 45 -10.39 12.58 -14.18
C ALA A 45 -9.79 13.29 -15.39
N SER A 46 -9.27 14.50 -15.17
CA SER A 46 -8.39 15.15 -16.14
C SER A 46 -7.09 14.35 -16.31
N SER A 47 -6.32 14.61 -17.37
CA SER A 47 -5.00 13.98 -17.53
C SER A 47 -4.07 14.30 -16.36
N ALA A 48 -4.15 15.52 -15.81
CA ALA A 48 -3.35 15.91 -14.64
C ALA A 48 -3.76 15.12 -13.39
N ASP A 49 -5.06 15.04 -13.10
CA ASP A 49 -5.59 14.26 -11.97
C ASP A 49 -5.31 12.77 -12.13
N THR A 50 -5.31 12.26 -13.36
CA THR A 50 -4.92 10.87 -13.65
C THR A 50 -3.47 10.63 -13.24
N VAL A 51 -2.54 11.52 -13.59
CA VAL A 51 -1.13 11.41 -13.19
C VAL A 51 -1.00 11.47 -11.66
N ILE A 52 -1.71 12.37 -10.99
CA ILE A 52 -1.70 12.48 -9.53
C ILE A 52 -2.20 11.16 -8.90
N THR A 53 -3.29 10.58 -9.42
CA THR A 53 -3.81 9.27 -8.96
C THR A 53 -2.75 8.17 -9.08
N LYS A 54 -1.94 8.18 -10.15
CA LYS A 54 -0.83 7.23 -10.32
C LYS A 54 0.31 7.47 -9.36
N ILE A 55 0.64 8.72 -9.06
CA ILE A 55 1.64 9.06 -8.03
C ILE A 55 1.16 8.55 -6.66
N SER A 56 -0.09 8.82 -6.28
CA SER A 56 -0.67 8.35 -5.02
C SER A 56 -0.69 6.82 -4.93
N SER A 57 -1.07 6.14 -6.01
CA SER A 57 -1.05 4.68 -6.12
C SER A 57 0.37 4.10 -5.97
N PHE A 58 1.37 4.77 -6.53
CA PHE A 58 2.77 4.40 -6.38
C PHE A 58 3.24 4.57 -4.93
N ILE A 59 2.86 5.65 -4.25
CA ILE A 59 3.19 5.88 -2.84
C ILE A 59 2.57 4.77 -1.95
N LEU A 60 1.31 4.41 -2.18
CA LEU A 60 0.67 3.28 -1.46
C LEU A 60 1.38 1.95 -1.72
N THR A 61 1.82 1.72 -2.95
CA THR A 61 2.64 0.55 -3.29
C THR A 61 3.97 0.55 -2.52
N LEU A 62 4.66 1.69 -2.44
CA LEU A 62 5.88 1.82 -1.66
C LEU A 62 5.64 1.58 -0.17
N MET A 63 4.49 2.00 0.36
CA MET A 63 4.10 1.75 1.73
C MET A 63 3.93 0.24 1.98
N LEU A 64 3.26 -0.47 1.08
CA LEU A 64 3.13 -1.92 1.11
C LEU A 64 4.49 -2.62 0.96
N LEU A 65 5.39 -2.11 0.11
CA LEU A 65 6.71 -2.67 -0.15
C LEU A 65 7.74 -2.33 0.94
N SER A 66 7.46 -1.35 1.80
CA SER A 66 8.42 -0.86 2.80
C SER A 66 8.97 -1.95 3.74
N PRO A 67 8.18 -2.91 4.27
CA PRO A 67 8.74 -3.98 5.09
C PRO A 67 9.74 -4.84 4.30
N ALA A 68 9.43 -5.15 3.03
CA ALA A 68 10.34 -5.88 2.15
C ALA A 68 11.67 -5.15 1.96
N LEU A 69 11.63 -3.83 1.74
CA LEU A 69 12.82 -3.04 1.48
C LEU A 69 13.69 -2.86 2.72
N PHE A 70 13.09 -2.60 3.88
CA PHE A 70 13.85 -2.19 5.08
C PHE A 70 14.14 -3.31 6.07
N LEU A 71 13.38 -4.41 6.06
CA LEU A 71 13.64 -5.56 6.95
C LEU A 71 14.49 -6.65 6.31
N SER A 72 14.59 -6.65 4.98
CA SER A 72 15.46 -7.54 4.22
C SER A 72 16.89 -7.02 4.18
N ASP A 73 17.87 -7.88 3.92
CA ASP A 73 19.28 -7.54 3.79
C ASP A 73 19.56 -6.80 2.46
N THR A 74 18.90 -5.67 2.27
CA THR A 74 19.09 -4.73 1.17
C THR A 74 20.14 -3.70 1.53
N PHE A 75 20.57 -2.91 0.54
CA PHE A 75 21.42 -1.74 0.76
C PHE A 75 20.75 -0.72 1.71
N LEU A 76 19.44 -0.48 1.55
CA LEU A 76 18.69 0.51 2.35
C LEU A 76 18.70 0.19 3.85
N ARG A 77 18.56 -1.10 4.20
CA ARG A 77 18.64 -1.55 5.59
C ARG A 77 19.98 -1.24 6.25
N ASN A 78 21.09 -1.37 5.51
CA ASN A 78 22.43 -1.18 6.05
C ASN A 78 22.87 0.30 6.11
N THR A 79 22.16 1.18 5.39
CA THR A 79 22.46 2.62 5.31
C THR A 79 21.71 3.44 6.35
N LEU A 80 20.44 3.11 6.61
CA LEU A 80 19.57 3.90 7.47
C LEU A 80 19.79 3.62 8.97
N PRO A 81 19.83 4.65 9.84
CA PRO A 81 20.29 4.54 11.23
C PRO A 81 19.46 3.56 12.07
N PHE A 82 18.13 3.58 11.96
CA PHE A 82 17.24 2.67 12.68
C PHE A 82 17.30 1.23 12.17
N PHE A 83 17.55 1.03 10.88
CA PHE A 83 17.56 -0.30 10.28
C PHE A 83 18.92 -1.01 10.41
N LYS A 84 20.01 -0.24 10.52
CA LYS A 84 21.38 -0.74 10.67
C LYS A 84 21.63 -1.45 12.01
N VAL A 85 20.95 -1.07 13.08
CA VAL A 85 21.09 -1.67 14.43
C VAL A 85 20.59 -3.11 14.48
N LYS A 86 19.71 -3.52 13.55
CA LYS A 86 19.14 -4.87 13.42
C LYS A 86 18.41 -5.40 14.68
N SER A 87 18.07 -4.52 15.63
CA SER A 87 17.19 -4.85 16.75
C SER A 87 15.71 -4.70 16.35
N PHE A 88 14.84 -5.45 17.02
CA PHE A 88 13.40 -5.42 16.74
C PHE A 88 12.81 -4.02 16.93
N LEU A 89 13.05 -3.41 18.11
CA LEU A 89 12.53 -2.08 18.42
C LEU A 89 13.04 -1.02 17.45
N SER A 90 14.34 -1.03 17.11
CA SER A 90 14.88 -0.05 16.17
C SER A 90 14.30 -0.23 14.77
N SER A 91 14.11 -1.48 14.32
CA SER A 91 13.48 -1.76 13.02
C SER A 91 12.00 -1.34 12.99
N LEU A 92 11.27 -1.55 14.09
CA LEU A 92 9.87 -1.13 14.22
C LEU A 92 9.76 0.40 14.20
N THR A 93 10.58 1.11 14.99
CA THR A 93 10.63 2.57 14.98
C THR A 93 10.97 3.10 13.59
N GLY A 94 11.95 2.51 12.92
CA GLY A 94 12.30 2.86 11.54
C GLY A 94 11.14 2.69 10.58
N LEU A 95 10.39 1.57 10.67
CA LEU A 95 9.22 1.34 9.83
C LEU A 95 8.11 2.35 10.09
N LEU A 96 7.83 2.67 11.36
CA LEU A 96 6.82 3.67 11.72
C LEU A 96 7.18 5.05 11.16
N ILE A 97 8.45 5.44 11.21
CA ILE A 97 8.93 6.70 10.63
C ILE A 97 8.73 6.68 9.11
N VAL A 98 9.15 5.62 8.42
CA VAL A 98 8.97 5.49 6.96
C VAL A 98 7.48 5.55 6.60
N TRP A 99 6.63 4.85 7.35
CA TRP A 99 5.18 4.88 7.15
C TRP A 99 4.61 6.28 7.34
N ALA A 100 5.01 7.00 8.39
CA ALA A 100 4.56 8.37 8.62
C ALA A 100 4.96 9.30 7.45
N PHE A 101 6.19 9.17 6.93
CA PHE A 101 6.64 9.92 5.76
C PHE A 101 5.83 9.57 4.51
N LEU A 102 5.63 8.28 4.21
CA LEU A 102 4.87 7.86 3.04
C LEU A 102 3.40 8.29 3.13
N MET A 103 2.79 8.20 4.32
CA MET A 103 1.45 8.73 4.55
C MET A 103 1.38 10.23 4.34
N TYR A 104 2.37 10.98 4.82
CA TYR A 104 2.44 12.42 4.57
C TYR A 104 2.56 12.73 3.07
N PHE A 105 3.44 12.03 2.35
CA PHE A 105 3.59 12.19 0.90
C PHE A 105 2.30 11.85 0.14
N PHE A 106 1.59 10.80 0.56
CA PHE A 106 0.29 10.44 0.00
C PHE A 106 -0.74 11.56 0.21
N LEU A 107 -0.84 12.12 1.43
CA LEU A 107 -1.73 13.25 1.69
C LEU A 107 -1.36 14.48 0.85
N CYS A 108 -0.06 14.75 0.68
CA CYS A 108 0.41 15.81 -0.19
C CYS A 108 0.02 15.56 -1.65
N SER A 109 0.17 14.34 -2.19
CA SER A 109 -0.23 14.06 -3.57
C SER A 109 -1.73 14.22 -3.76
N GLU A 110 -2.55 13.70 -2.84
CA GLU A 110 -4.00 13.87 -2.88
C GLU A 110 -4.42 15.35 -2.79
N SER A 111 -3.67 16.17 -2.05
CA SER A 111 -3.93 17.61 -1.95
C SER A 111 -3.73 18.36 -3.27
N LEU A 112 -2.97 17.81 -4.22
CA LEU A 112 -2.69 18.44 -5.52
C LEU A 112 -3.82 18.25 -6.54
N HIS A 113 -4.79 17.38 -6.26
CA HIS A 113 -5.95 17.21 -7.13
C HIS A 113 -6.74 18.50 -7.32
N SER A 114 -7.34 18.62 -8.51
CA SER A 114 -8.21 19.74 -8.85
C SER A 114 -9.42 19.83 -7.90
N PRO A 115 -9.94 21.05 -7.61
CA PRO A 115 -11.17 21.21 -6.83
C PRO A 115 -12.36 20.45 -7.43
N GLU A 116 -12.44 20.41 -8.76
CA GLU A 116 -13.48 19.72 -9.50
C GLU A 116 -13.41 18.20 -9.25
N TYR A 117 -12.21 17.61 -9.34
CA TYR A 117 -12.01 16.19 -9.04
C TYR A 117 -12.37 15.86 -7.59
N LYS A 118 -11.90 16.67 -6.63
CA LYS A 118 -12.21 16.47 -5.19
C LYS A 118 -13.71 16.52 -4.92
N THR A 119 -14.43 17.42 -5.57
CA THR A 119 -15.88 17.53 -5.41
C THR A 119 -16.59 16.29 -5.94
N GLN A 120 -16.22 15.83 -7.15
CA GLN A 120 -16.78 14.61 -7.73
C GLN A 120 -16.44 13.37 -6.90
N PHE A 121 -15.21 13.28 -6.39
CA PHE A 121 -14.77 12.16 -5.57
C PHE A 121 -15.55 12.10 -4.26
N ASN A 122 -15.72 13.23 -3.59
CA ASN A 122 -16.53 13.31 -2.37
C ASN A 122 -18.00 12.92 -2.64
N ALA A 123 -18.58 13.38 -3.75
CA ALA A 123 -19.93 12.99 -4.13
C ALA A 123 -20.05 11.47 -4.39
N PHE A 124 -19.07 10.87 -5.06
CA PHE A 124 -19.00 9.43 -5.29
C PHE A 124 -18.90 8.63 -3.99
N ILE A 125 -18.05 9.06 -3.04
CA ILE A 125 -17.91 8.40 -1.74
C ILE A 125 -19.19 8.50 -0.92
N SER A 126 -19.82 9.69 -0.86
CA SER A 126 -21.10 9.86 -0.16
C SER A 126 -22.19 8.97 -0.76
N ALA A 127 -22.36 8.96 -2.09
CA ALA A 127 -23.35 8.12 -2.75
C ALA A 127 -23.09 6.62 -2.51
N SER A 128 -21.83 6.20 -2.49
CA SER A 128 -21.45 4.81 -2.20
C SER A 128 -21.78 4.42 -0.75
N TYR A 129 -21.55 5.33 0.20
CA TYR A 129 -21.90 5.13 1.61
C TYR A 129 -23.41 5.06 1.81
N ASP A 130 -24.17 5.98 1.21
CA ASP A 130 -25.63 6.01 1.32
C ASP A 130 -26.25 4.73 0.73
N SER A 131 -25.74 4.28 -0.43
CA SER A 131 -26.17 3.02 -1.05
C SER A 131 -25.90 1.80 -0.16
N PHE A 132 -24.76 1.78 0.53
CA PHE A 132 -24.41 0.72 1.47
C PHE A 132 -25.36 0.71 2.68
N VAL A 133 -25.66 1.89 3.24
CA VAL A 133 -26.60 2.04 4.37
C VAL A 133 -28.02 1.61 3.98
N GLU A 134 -28.48 2.00 2.78
CA GLU A 134 -29.79 1.61 2.27
C GLU A 134 -29.90 0.09 2.08
N ALA A 135 -28.90 -0.54 1.45
CA ALA A 135 -28.86 -1.98 1.27
C ALA A 135 -28.93 -2.72 2.62
N GLY A 136 -28.12 -2.27 3.60
CA GLY A 136 -28.16 -2.84 4.95
C GLY A 136 -29.51 -2.65 5.64
N THR A 137 -30.19 -1.52 5.43
CA THR A 137 -31.49 -1.23 6.07
C THR A 137 -32.63 -2.06 5.46
N ASN A 138 -32.63 -2.25 4.14
CA ASN A 138 -33.66 -3.04 3.45
C ASN A 138 -33.60 -4.53 3.82
N ASP A 139 -32.41 -5.09 4.07
CA ASP A 139 -32.24 -6.47 4.53
C ASP A 139 -32.79 -6.71 5.96
N PHE A 140 -32.87 -5.69 6.82
CA PHE A 140 -33.47 -5.81 8.16
C PHE A 140 -35.00 -5.70 8.16
N ILE A 141 -35.59 -5.04 7.16
CA ILE A 141 -37.04 -4.83 7.07
C ILE A 141 -37.76 -6.01 6.41
N GLN A 142 -37.05 -6.86 5.64
CA GLN A 142 -37.62 -8.07 5.02
C GLN A 142 -37.67 -9.31 5.93
N ILE A 143 -37.36 -9.19 7.22
CA ILE A 143 -37.65 -10.27 8.18
C ILE A 143 -39.15 -10.20 8.46
N ASP A 144 -39.93 -10.96 7.69
CA ASP A 144 -41.37 -11.11 7.91
C ASP A 144 -41.64 -11.43 9.39
N PRO A 145 -42.63 -10.78 10.02
CA PRO A 145 -43.03 -11.15 11.37
C PRO A 145 -43.48 -12.60 11.34
N ILE A 146 -42.89 -13.42 12.22
CA ILE A 146 -43.30 -14.82 12.41
C ILE A 146 -44.78 -14.80 12.80
N GLU A 147 -45.65 -15.25 11.90
CA GLU A 147 -47.07 -15.54 12.17
C GLU A 147 -47.23 -16.71 13.15
#